data_AF-A0A9P8F0E7-F1
#
_entry.id   AF-A0A9P8F0E7-F1
#
_cell.length_a   1.000
_cell.length_b   1.000
_cell.length_c   1.000
_cell.angle_alpha   90.00
_cell.angle_beta   90.00
_cell.angle_gamma   90.00
#
_symmetry.space_group_name_H-M   'P 1'
#
loop_
_entity.id
_entity.type
_entity.pdbx_description
1 polymer ?
#
loop_
_entity_poly.entity_id
_entity_poly.type
_entity_poly.pdbx_seq_one_letter_code
_entity_poly.pdbx_strand_id
1 'polypeptide(L)'
;MRFNPKNPDWVNRDRFVLSNGHGCMLQYALLHLFGYALSMDDLKAFRTIDSITPGHPEAHDTPGVEVTTGPLGQGFANAVGLAMAQAQTAGTFNKPGFDLINNYTYCFFGDGCAMEGIASEAASTAGHL
;
A
#
# COMPACT_ATOMS: atom_id res chain seq x y z
N MET A 1 -4.01 -8.12 8.87
CA MET A 1 -4.61 -7.65 7.60
C MET A 1 -5.37 -8.79 6.94
N ARG A 2 -6.44 -8.49 6.23
CA ARG A 2 -7.21 -9.39 5.36
C ARG A 2 -6.77 -9.16 3.92
N PHE A 3 -6.16 -10.14 3.29
CA PHE A 3 -5.76 -10.07 1.89
C PHE A 3 -5.76 -11.47 1.28
N ASN A 4 -5.72 -11.55 -0.05
CA ASN A 4 -5.61 -12.81 -0.76
C ASN A 4 -4.41 -12.75 -1.74
N PRO A 5 -3.30 -13.46 -1.46
CA PRO A 5 -2.13 -13.48 -2.34
C PRO A 5 -2.41 -14.04 -3.73
N LYS A 6 -3.48 -14.85 -3.88
CA LYS A 6 -3.94 -15.40 -5.17
C LYS A 6 -4.98 -14.53 -5.85
N ASN A 7 -5.48 -13.49 -5.19
CA ASN A 7 -6.32 -12.46 -5.78
C ASN A 7 -5.96 -11.09 -5.18
N PRO A 8 -4.83 -10.51 -5.60
CA PRO A 8 -4.41 -9.19 -5.15
C PRO A 8 -5.43 -8.09 -5.47
N ASP A 9 -6.35 -8.31 -6.41
CA ASP A 9 -7.36 -7.33 -6.82
C ASP A 9 -8.68 -7.42 -6.05
N TRP A 10 -8.79 -8.32 -5.06
CA TRP A 10 -10.00 -8.41 -4.23
C TRP A 10 -10.37 -7.03 -3.66
N VAL A 11 -11.56 -6.55 -4.02
CA VAL A 11 -11.98 -5.16 -3.75
C VAL A 11 -11.93 -4.81 -2.25
N ASN A 12 -12.41 -5.71 -1.39
CA ASN A 12 -12.53 -5.50 0.07
C ASN A 12 -11.31 -6.04 0.86
N ARG A 13 -10.12 -6.14 0.25
CA ARG A 13 -8.87 -6.44 0.96
C ARG A 13 -8.41 -5.25 1.82
N ASP A 14 -7.71 -5.48 2.91
CA ASP A 14 -6.96 -4.41 3.57
C ASP A 14 -5.83 -3.93 2.65
N ARG A 15 -5.60 -2.63 2.63
CA ARG A 15 -4.53 -1.99 1.84
C ARG A 15 -3.32 -1.74 2.71
N PHE A 16 -2.13 -1.94 2.16
CA PHE A 16 -0.87 -1.59 2.82
C PHE A 16 -0.04 -0.68 1.92
N VAL A 17 0.43 0.43 2.49
CA VAL A 17 1.34 1.36 1.83
C VAL A 17 2.63 1.48 2.63
N LEU A 18 3.76 1.23 1.99
CA LEU A 18 5.09 1.49 2.55
C LEU A 18 5.55 2.88 2.10
N SER A 19 5.21 3.92 2.85
CA SER A 19 5.54 5.31 2.49
C SER A 19 7.04 5.59 2.56
N ASN A 20 7.74 5.00 3.52
CA ASN A 20 9.19 4.96 3.58
C ASN A 20 9.74 3.88 2.62
N GLY A 21 9.47 4.07 1.32
CA GLY A 21 9.68 3.06 0.26
C GLY A 21 11.11 2.53 0.15
N HIS A 22 12.12 3.22 0.70
CA HIS A 22 13.49 2.71 0.75
C HIS A 22 13.62 1.41 1.57
N GLY A 23 12.67 1.13 2.47
CA GLY A 23 12.56 -0.14 3.20
C GLY A 23 11.91 -1.29 2.41
N CYS A 24 11.83 -1.21 1.08
CA CYS A 24 11.05 -2.10 0.21
C CYS A 24 11.35 -3.60 0.38
N MET A 25 12.57 -3.99 0.75
CA MET A 25 12.89 -5.39 1.00
C MET A 25 12.04 -6.01 2.12
N LEU A 26 11.59 -5.22 3.10
CA LEU A 26 10.62 -5.69 4.09
C LEU A 26 9.31 -6.08 3.42
N GLN A 27 8.77 -5.22 2.55
CA GLN A 27 7.51 -5.47 1.84
C GLN A 27 7.65 -6.67 0.90
N TYR A 28 8.74 -6.75 0.12
CA TYR A 28 8.96 -7.87 -0.80
C TYR A 28 9.11 -9.21 -0.07
N ALA A 29 9.84 -9.23 1.06
CA ALA A 29 9.97 -10.44 1.88
C ALA A 29 8.61 -10.88 2.44
N LEU A 30 7.77 -9.95 2.90
CA LEU A 30 6.41 -10.26 3.36
C LEU A 30 5.54 -10.79 2.22
N LEU A 31 5.57 -10.17 1.04
CA LEU A 31 4.83 -10.63 -0.13
C LEU A 31 5.23 -12.06 -0.53
N HIS A 32 6.54 -12.36 -0.54
CA HIS A 32 7.05 -13.70 -0.77
C HIS A 32 6.52 -14.70 0.28
N LEU A 33 6.69 -14.40 1.56
CA LEU A 33 6.30 -15.28 2.66
C LEU A 33 4.79 -15.54 2.70
N PHE A 34 3.99 -14.56 2.28
CA PHE A 34 2.54 -14.73 2.17
C PHE A 34 2.11 -15.42 0.87
N GLY A 35 3.02 -15.72 -0.06
CA GLY A 35 2.72 -16.50 -1.25
C GLY A 35 2.09 -15.72 -2.40
N TYR A 36 2.38 -14.41 -2.47
CA TYR A 36 2.16 -13.64 -3.70
C TYR A 36 3.01 -14.22 -4.84
N ALA A 37 2.77 -13.77 -6.07
CA ALA A 37 3.59 -14.12 -7.22
C ALA A 37 4.96 -13.41 -7.19
N LEU A 38 5.74 -13.67 -6.13
CA LEU A 38 7.07 -13.14 -5.85
C LEU A 38 7.89 -14.28 -5.22
N SER A 39 8.88 -14.79 -5.95
CA SER A 39 9.67 -15.95 -5.59
C SER A 39 10.93 -15.59 -4.80
N MET A 40 11.63 -16.60 -4.26
CA MET A 40 12.96 -16.40 -3.67
C MET A 40 13.98 -15.94 -4.69
N ASP A 41 13.85 -16.32 -5.96
CA ASP A 41 14.79 -15.90 -7.00
C ASP A 41 14.56 -14.43 -7.39
N ASP A 42 13.31 -13.95 -7.37
CA ASP A 42 12.99 -12.53 -7.51
C ASP A 42 13.61 -11.70 -6.39
N LEU A 43 13.61 -12.19 -5.14
CA LEU A 43 14.28 -11.53 -4.02
C LEU A 43 15.80 -11.49 -4.18
N LYS A 44 16.41 -12.54 -4.75
CA LYS A 44 17.86 -12.55 -5.04
C LYS A 44 18.21 -11.60 -6.18
N ALA A 45 17.28 -11.33 -7.09
CA ALA A 45 17.39 -10.36 -8.17
C ALA A 45 17.04 -8.91 -7.74
N PHE A 46 17.06 -8.61 -6.45
CA PHE A 46 16.78 -7.27 -5.95
C PHE A 46 17.68 -6.22 -6.60
N ARG A 47 17.05 -5.15 -7.13
CA ARG A 47 17.74 -4.03 -7.80
C ARG A 47 18.57 -4.42 -9.02
N THR A 48 18.26 -5.54 -9.67
CA THR A 48 18.81 -5.84 -11.00
C THR A 48 17.88 -5.29 -12.09
N ILE A 49 18.41 -5.10 -13.29
CA ILE A 49 17.64 -4.69 -14.47
C ILE A 49 16.50 -5.69 -14.70
N ASP A 50 15.31 -5.18 -15.04
CA ASP A 50 14.09 -5.93 -15.37
C ASP A 50 13.56 -6.88 -14.27
N SER A 51 14.01 -6.73 -13.01
CA SER A 51 13.45 -7.51 -11.90
C SER A 51 12.16 -6.90 -11.36
N ILE A 52 11.26 -7.75 -10.87
CA ILE A 52 10.03 -7.32 -10.18
C ILE A 52 10.25 -6.92 -8.71
N THR A 53 11.52 -6.73 -8.31
CA THR A 53 11.94 -6.27 -6.98
C THR A 53 12.83 -5.02 -7.12
N PRO A 54 12.28 -3.91 -7.65
CA PRO A 54 13.03 -2.66 -7.85
C PRO A 54 13.47 -2.02 -6.53
N GLY A 55 14.37 -1.04 -6.63
CA GLY A 55 14.95 -0.37 -5.48
C GLY A 55 13.97 0.43 -4.61
N HIS A 56 12.80 0.74 -5.15
CA HIS A 56 11.63 1.22 -4.43
C HIS A 56 10.39 0.50 -4.99
N PRO A 57 9.29 0.33 -4.25
CA PRO A 57 8.13 -0.41 -4.72
C PRO A 57 7.47 0.30 -5.91
N GLU A 58 7.11 -0.46 -6.95
CA GLU A 58 6.41 0.04 -8.13
C GLU A 58 5.12 -0.76 -8.33
N ALA A 59 3.98 -0.05 -8.40
CA ALA A 59 2.65 -0.69 -8.40
C ALA A 59 2.35 -1.52 -9.65
N HIS A 60 3.06 -1.26 -10.74
CA HIS A 60 2.86 -1.95 -12.03
C HIS A 60 3.78 -3.16 -12.21
N ASP A 61 4.83 -3.28 -11.40
CA ASP A 61 5.86 -4.30 -11.56
C ASP A 61 5.71 -5.43 -10.53
N THR A 62 5.46 -5.07 -9.26
CA THR A 62 5.49 -6.02 -8.15
C THR A 62 4.07 -6.39 -7.66
N PRO A 63 3.65 -7.66 -7.72
CA PRO A 63 2.34 -8.08 -7.23
C PRO A 63 2.13 -7.78 -5.74
N GLY A 64 1.04 -7.10 -5.40
CA GLY A 64 0.71 -6.73 -4.01
C GLY A 64 1.31 -5.40 -3.54
N VAL A 65 1.95 -4.65 -4.44
CA VAL A 65 2.30 -3.23 -4.21
C VAL A 65 1.12 -2.36 -4.66
N GLU A 66 0.50 -1.65 -3.73
CA GLU A 66 -0.68 -0.81 -4.00
C GLU A 66 -0.34 0.47 -4.77
N VAL A 67 0.79 1.11 -4.44
CA VAL A 67 1.22 2.39 -5.01
C VAL A 67 2.73 2.44 -5.12
N THR A 68 3.23 3.18 -6.11
CA THR A 68 4.67 3.47 -6.23
C THR A 68 5.11 4.45 -5.16
N THR A 69 6.15 4.11 -4.39
CA THR A 69 6.71 4.97 -3.34
C THR A 69 8.22 5.13 -3.51
N GLY A 70 8.85 5.97 -2.69
CA GLY A 70 10.27 6.32 -2.79
C GLY A 70 10.48 7.81 -2.50
N PRO A 71 9.85 8.72 -3.28
CA PRO A 71 9.71 10.11 -2.87
C PRO A 71 8.95 10.16 -1.54
N LEU A 72 9.62 10.67 -0.49
CA LEU A 72 9.10 10.63 0.87
C LEU A 72 7.81 11.45 1.00
N GLY A 73 6.95 11.08 1.95
CA GLY A 73 5.66 11.74 2.20
C GLY A 73 4.52 11.31 1.25
N GLN A 74 4.82 11.01 -0.01
CA GLN A 74 3.80 10.66 -1.02
C GLN A 74 2.98 9.42 -0.65
N GLY A 75 3.62 8.37 -0.14
CA GLY A 75 2.91 7.14 0.26
C GLY A 75 1.89 7.38 1.37
N PHE A 76 2.16 8.31 2.30
CA PHE A 76 1.19 8.68 3.33
C PHE A 76 -0.02 9.40 2.72
N ALA A 77 0.19 10.34 1.80
CA ALA A 77 -0.91 10.99 1.08
C ALA A 77 -1.75 9.98 0.27
N ASN A 78 -1.09 9.01 -0.39
CA ASN A 78 -1.78 7.92 -1.08
C ASN A 78 -2.62 7.07 -0.12
N ALA A 79 -2.10 6.73 1.06
CA ALA A 79 -2.83 5.97 2.06
C ALA A 79 -4.09 6.72 2.55
N VAL A 80 -4.00 8.04 2.73
CA VAL A 80 -5.17 8.90 3.02
C VAL A 80 -6.20 8.80 1.90
N GLY A 81 -5.78 8.93 0.63
CA GLY A 81 -6.67 8.81 -0.52
C GLY A 81 -7.36 7.44 -0.62
N LEU A 82 -6.63 6.34 -0.35
CA LEU A 82 -7.20 4.98 -0.31
C LEU A 82 -8.25 4.84 0.80
N ALA A 83 -8.01 5.40 1.99
CA ALA A 83 -8.99 5.41 3.08
C ALA A 83 -10.22 6.26 2.75
N MET A 84 -10.04 7.42 2.13
CA MET A 84 -11.14 8.26 1.64
C MET A 84 -12.00 7.51 0.62
N ALA A 85 -11.38 6.83 -0.34
CA ALA A 85 -12.09 6.02 -1.33
C ALA A 85 -12.86 4.87 -0.69
N GLN A 86 -12.27 4.19 0.31
CA GLN A 86 -12.96 3.14 1.07
C GLN A 86 -14.19 3.69 1.79
N ALA A 87 -14.06 4.81 2.51
CA ALA A 87 -15.16 5.44 3.24
C ALA A 87 -16.29 5.89 2.30
N GLN A 88 -15.94 6.51 1.17
CA GLN A 88 -16.91 6.94 0.15
C GLN A 88 -17.65 5.74 -0.45
N THR A 89 -16.92 4.67 -0.78
CA THR A 89 -17.50 3.46 -1.39
C THR A 89 -18.43 2.75 -0.40
N ALA A 90 -18.01 2.63 0.87
CA ALA A 90 -18.84 2.08 1.93
C ALA A 90 -20.12 2.91 2.13
N GLY A 91 -20.02 4.24 2.21
CA GLY A 91 -21.18 5.13 2.32
C GLY A 91 -22.13 5.07 1.12
N THR A 92 -21.61 4.72 -0.06
CA THR A 92 -22.41 4.57 -1.28
C THR A 92 -23.17 3.23 -1.30
N PHE A 93 -22.48 2.13 -0.95
CA PHE A 93 -22.99 0.78 -1.26
C PHE A 93 -23.43 -0.04 -0.04
N ASN A 94 -22.93 0.21 1.17
CA ASN A 94 -23.37 -0.56 2.34
C ASN A 94 -24.85 -0.26 2.66
N LYS A 95 -25.56 -1.27 3.17
CA LYS A 95 -26.97 -1.21 3.60
C LYS A 95 -27.13 -1.97 4.92
N PRO A 96 -28.20 -1.71 5.71
CA PRO A 96 -28.44 -2.48 6.93
C PRO A 96 -28.43 -4.00 6.67
N GLY A 97 -27.55 -4.73 7.37
CA GLY A 97 -27.33 -6.17 7.17
C GLY A 97 -26.36 -6.55 6.04
N PHE A 98 -25.79 -5.58 5.32
CA PHE A 98 -24.87 -5.79 4.21
C PHE A 98 -23.66 -4.83 4.26
N ASP A 99 -22.61 -5.27 4.97
CA ASP A 99 -21.33 -4.55 5.06
C ASP A 99 -20.39 -5.00 3.92
N LEU A 100 -20.67 -4.56 2.70
CA LEU A 100 -19.93 -4.95 1.50
C LEU A 100 -18.47 -4.46 1.54
N ILE A 101 -18.25 -3.23 2.01
CA ILE A 101 -16.94 -2.59 2.12
C ILE A 101 -16.67 -2.24 3.57
N ASN A 102 -15.64 -2.85 4.15
CA ASN A 102 -15.24 -2.69 5.55
C ASN A 102 -13.74 -2.94 5.78
N ASN A 103 -12.94 -2.81 4.73
CA ASN A 103 -11.50 -2.96 4.81
C ASN A 103 -10.82 -1.75 5.46
N TYR A 104 -9.56 -1.94 5.85
CA TYR A 104 -8.69 -0.90 6.41
C TYR A 104 -7.56 -0.52 5.45
N THR A 105 -6.97 0.65 5.67
CA THR A 105 -5.70 1.07 5.06
C THR A 105 -4.64 1.22 6.13
N TYR A 106 -3.53 0.50 5.98
CA TYR A 106 -2.36 0.55 6.86
C TYR A 106 -1.21 1.25 6.15
N CYS A 107 -0.50 2.13 6.85
CA CYS A 107 0.64 2.85 6.31
C CYS A 107 1.82 2.76 7.27
N PHE A 108 2.97 2.33 6.75
CA PHE A 108 4.25 2.56 7.41
C PHE A 108 4.84 3.86 6.88
N PHE A 109 5.19 4.75 7.80
CA PHE A 109 5.83 6.02 7.49
C PHE A 109 7.00 6.22 8.48
N GLY A 110 7.98 7.05 8.11
CA GLY A 110 9.12 7.39 8.97
C GLY A 110 9.36 8.90 9.01
N ASP A 111 10.38 9.31 9.76
CA ASP A 111 10.68 10.74 10.02
C ASP A 111 10.80 11.55 8.73
N GLY A 112 11.48 11.01 7.71
CA GLY A 112 11.61 11.66 6.41
C GLY A 112 10.27 11.90 5.70
N CYS A 113 9.28 11.04 5.91
CA CYS A 113 7.93 11.30 5.40
C CYS A 113 7.23 12.41 6.19
N ALA A 114 7.37 12.44 7.52
CA ALA A 114 6.74 13.47 8.35
C ALA A 114 7.33 14.88 8.14
N MET A 115 8.59 14.98 7.74
CA MET A 115 9.22 16.26 7.42
C MET A 115 8.76 16.83 6.07
N GLU A 116 8.21 16.00 5.17
CA GLU A 116 7.72 16.46 3.88
C GLU A 116 6.36 17.16 4.03
N GLY A 117 6.23 18.36 3.46
CA GLY A 117 5.04 19.20 3.60
C GLY A 117 3.74 18.51 3.16
N ILE A 118 3.82 17.67 2.12
CA ILE A 118 2.68 16.90 1.61
C ILE A 118 2.09 15.97 2.68
N ALA A 119 2.91 15.43 3.58
CA ALA A 119 2.41 14.58 4.66
C ALA A 119 1.62 15.40 5.69
N SER A 120 2.03 16.65 5.95
CA SER A 120 1.29 17.57 6.82
C SER A 120 -0.05 17.98 6.21
N GLU A 121 -0.07 18.30 4.90
CA GLU A 121 -1.31 18.60 4.17
C GLU A 121 -2.29 17.43 4.21
N ALA A 122 -1.80 16.22 3.90
CA ALA A 122 -2.60 15.01 3.92
C ALA A 122 -3.08 14.66 5.34
N ALA A 123 -2.24 14.81 6.36
CA ALA A 123 -2.59 14.51 7.75
C ALA A 123 -3.64 15.48 8.29
N SER A 124 -3.50 16.79 8.01
CA SER A 124 -4.49 17.79 8.40
C SER A 124 -5.84 17.51 7.73
N THR A 125 -5.83 17.11 6.46
CA THR A 125 -7.05 16.72 5.73
C THR A 125 -7.67 15.47 6.33
N ALA A 126 -6.87 14.43 6.58
CA ALA A 126 -7.32 13.17 7.15
C ALA A 126 -7.86 13.30 8.58
N GLY A 127 -7.33 14.23 9.38
CA GLY A 127 -7.84 14.51 10.72
C GLY A 127 -9.16 15.29 10.72
N HIS A 128 -9.50 15.96 9.62
CA HIS A 128 -10.76 16.67 9.47
C HIS A 128 -11.91 15.77 9.00
N LEU A 129 -11.62 14.85 8.07
CA LEU A 129 -12.58 13.92 7.47
C LEU A 129 -12.96 12.77 8.42
#